data_AF-Q1GV25-F1
#
_entry.id   AF-Q1GV25-F1
#
_cell.length_a   1.000
_cell.length_b   1.000
_cell.length_c   1.000
_cell.angle_alpha   90.00
_cell.angle_beta   90.00
_cell.angle_gamma   90.00
#
_symmetry.space_group_name_H-M   'P 1'
#
loop_
_entity.id
_entity.type
_entity.pdbx_description
1 polymer ?
#
loop_
_entity_poly.entity_id
_entity_poly.type
_entity_poly.pdbx_seq_one_letter_code
_entity_poly.pdbx_strand_id
1 'polypeptide(L)'
;MKRIWRMAAVAAVLAIGPFGSDGARAETPAERAWRNYEQLRSGAKKPSDLSDVERREIMALLQRMRKDRDADRRTPRQRCIDEEIEREGGSPSDLAMRVIDLKCSQR
;
A
#
# COMPACT_ATOMS: atom_id res chain seq x y z
N MET A 1 3.13 -66.95 -4.08
CA MET A 1 2.51 -66.36 -5.29
C MET A 1 1.06 -66.00 -5.00
N LYS A 2 0.61 -64.84 -5.52
CA LYS A 2 -0.76 -64.27 -5.58
C LYS A 2 -1.19 -63.30 -4.46
N ARG A 3 -1.47 -62.07 -4.91
CA ARG A 3 -1.96 -60.85 -4.24
C ARG A 3 -3.49 -60.82 -4.28
N ILE A 4 -4.21 -60.39 -3.23
CA ILE A 4 -5.61 -59.87 -3.31
C ILE A 4 -5.85 -58.96 -2.08
N TRP A 5 -5.62 -57.63 -2.17
CA TRP A 5 -6.57 -56.52 -2.40
C TRP A 5 -7.34 -55.97 -1.17
N ARG A 6 -7.32 -54.64 -1.06
CA ARG A 6 -7.93 -53.73 -0.07
C ARG A 6 -9.45 -53.64 -0.27
N MET A 7 -10.20 -53.45 0.82
CA MET A 7 -11.50 -52.73 0.86
C MET A 7 -11.55 -51.98 2.20
N ALA A 8 -11.17 -50.70 2.26
CA ALA A 8 -12.00 -49.53 1.95
C ALA A 8 -13.23 -49.43 2.88
N ALA A 9 -13.02 -48.88 4.07
CA ALA A 9 -14.05 -48.21 4.84
C ALA A 9 -13.75 -46.71 4.78
N VAL A 10 -14.75 -45.89 4.49
CA VAL A 10 -15.23 -44.79 5.34
C VAL A 10 -16.38 -44.11 4.60
N ALA A 11 -17.49 -43.99 5.31
CA ALA A 11 -18.75 -43.42 4.85
C ALA A 11 -18.59 -41.97 4.36
N ALA A 12 -19.18 -41.67 3.22
CA ALA A 12 -19.39 -40.31 2.76
C ALA A 12 -20.52 -39.68 3.57
N VAL A 13 -20.17 -38.76 4.48
CA VAL A 13 -21.15 -37.84 5.08
C VAL A 13 -21.29 -36.66 4.12
N LEU A 14 -22.37 -36.67 3.34
CA LEU A 14 -22.83 -35.54 2.54
C LEU A 14 -23.45 -34.50 3.49
N ALA A 15 -22.67 -33.49 3.86
CA ALA A 15 -23.19 -32.25 4.41
C ALA A 15 -23.52 -31.30 3.24
N ILE A 16 -24.77 -31.32 2.78
CA ILE A 16 -25.32 -30.29 1.90
C ILE A 16 -25.65 -29.09 2.80
N GLY A 17 -24.74 -28.11 2.85
CA GLY A 17 -25.02 -26.77 3.34
C GLY A 17 -25.17 -25.82 2.16
N PRO A 18 -26.26 -25.04 2.04
CA PRO A 18 -26.30 -23.91 1.13
C PRO A 18 -25.55 -22.74 1.78
N PHE A 19 -24.90 -21.92 0.96
CA PHE A 19 -24.20 -20.67 1.31
C PHE A 19 -22.77 -20.82 1.85
N GLY A 20 -21.83 -20.30 1.07
CA GLY A 20 -20.43 -20.13 1.46
C GLY A 20 -19.45 -20.34 0.32
N SER A 21 -19.73 -19.79 -0.86
CA SER A 21 -18.72 -19.65 -1.90
C SER A 21 -17.72 -18.56 -1.47
N ASP A 22 -16.89 -18.83 -0.46
CA ASP A 22 -15.64 -18.12 -0.25
C ASP A 22 -14.72 -18.52 -1.42
N GLY A 23 -14.97 -17.92 -2.58
CA GLY A 23 -14.05 -17.96 -3.69
C GLY A 23 -12.76 -17.31 -3.20
N ALA A 24 -11.75 -18.12 -2.91
CA ALA A 24 -10.44 -17.66 -2.52
C ALA A 24 -9.96 -16.62 -3.54
N ARG A 25 -10.00 -15.34 -3.17
CA ARG A 25 -9.53 -14.26 -4.04
C ARG A 25 -8.03 -14.44 -4.20
N ALA A 26 -7.57 -14.55 -5.44
CA ALA A 26 -6.15 -14.66 -5.71
C ALA A 26 -5.43 -13.42 -5.14
N GLU A 27 -4.33 -13.64 -4.42
CA GLU A 27 -3.51 -12.57 -3.86
C GLU A 27 -2.96 -11.67 -4.97
N THR A 28 -3.18 -10.37 -4.79
CA THR A 28 -2.65 -9.35 -5.70
C THR A 28 -1.14 -9.17 -5.51
N PRO A 29 -0.43 -8.69 -6.54
CA PRO A 29 0.98 -8.31 -6.42
C PRO A 29 1.27 -7.33 -5.28
N ALA A 30 0.34 -6.41 -5.00
CA ALA A 30 0.50 -5.41 -3.93
C ALA A 30 0.43 -6.02 -2.53
N GLU A 31 -0.53 -6.93 -2.30
CA GLU A 31 -0.67 -7.68 -1.04
C GLU A 31 0.56 -8.55 -0.79
N ARG A 32 1.03 -9.23 -1.84
CA ARG A 32 2.25 -10.05 -1.79
C ARG A 32 3.49 -9.24 -1.45
N ALA A 33 3.64 -8.08 -2.10
CA ALA A 33 4.73 -7.15 -1.82
C ALA A 33 4.72 -6.68 -0.37
N TRP A 34 3.53 -6.36 0.17
CA TRP A 34 3.36 -5.89 1.55
C TRP A 34 3.76 -6.97 2.55
N ARG A 35 3.24 -8.20 2.38
CA ARG A 35 3.63 -9.33 3.25
C ARG A 35 5.14 -9.59 3.20
N ASN A 36 5.73 -9.61 1.99
CA ASN A 36 7.17 -9.83 1.86
C ASN A 36 7.98 -8.69 2.49
N TYR A 37 7.53 -7.43 2.36
CA TYR A 37 8.14 -6.28 3.03
C TYR A 37 8.13 -6.44 4.55
N GLU A 38 7.01 -6.88 5.13
CA GLU A 38 6.92 -7.14 6.57
C GLU A 38 7.87 -8.27 7.02
N GLN A 39 8.00 -9.34 6.24
CA GLN A 39 8.92 -10.44 6.53
C GLN A 39 10.40 -10.03 6.45
N LEU A 40 10.75 -9.14 5.51
CA LEU A 40 12.10 -8.56 5.47
C LEU A 40 12.36 -7.68 6.69
N ARG A 41 11.38 -6.85 7.07
CA ARG A 41 11.48 -5.94 8.22
C ARG A 41 11.59 -6.70 9.54
N SER A 42 10.88 -7.82 9.69
CA SER A 42 10.96 -8.67 10.88
C SER A 42 12.18 -9.61 10.88
N GLY A 43 12.93 -9.68 9.77
CA GLY A 43 14.05 -10.61 9.59
C GLY A 43 13.64 -12.06 9.33
N ALA A 44 12.34 -12.34 9.20
CA ALA A 44 11.82 -13.67 8.86
C ALA A 44 12.21 -14.11 7.44
N LYS A 45 12.49 -13.16 6.55
CA LYS A 45 13.00 -13.40 5.18
C LYS A 45 14.23 -12.53 4.95
N LYS A 46 15.22 -13.02 4.20
CA LYS A 46 16.36 -12.23 3.73
C LYS A 46 16.12 -11.75 2.30
N PRO A 47 16.80 -10.66 1.86
CA PRO A 47 16.70 -10.21 0.47
C PRO A 47 17.07 -11.27 -0.57
N SER A 48 18.01 -12.16 -0.22
CA SER A 48 18.42 -13.31 -1.06
C SER A 48 17.30 -14.29 -1.33
N ASP A 49 16.30 -14.36 -0.44
CA ASP A 49 15.22 -15.34 -0.50
C ASP A 49 14.05 -14.86 -1.38
N LEU A 50 14.17 -13.66 -1.95
CA LEU A 50 13.20 -13.09 -2.88
C LEU A 50 13.50 -13.55 -4.30
N SER A 51 12.46 -14.04 -4.98
CA SER A 51 12.47 -14.19 -6.44
C SER A 51 12.54 -12.83 -7.14
N ASP A 52 12.92 -12.82 -8.41
CA ASP A 52 13.01 -11.58 -9.19
C ASP A 52 11.65 -10.87 -9.33
N VAL A 53 10.55 -11.64 -9.36
CA VAL A 53 9.19 -11.09 -9.36
C VAL A 53 8.93 -10.34 -8.06
N GLU A 54 9.16 -10.99 -6.92
CA GLU A 54 8.94 -10.39 -5.59
C GLU A 54 9.81 -9.16 -5.37
N ARG A 55 11.07 -9.16 -5.85
CA ARG A 55 11.94 -7.98 -5.79
C ARG A 55 11.35 -6.80 -6.55
N ARG A 56 10.81 -7.02 -7.76
CA ARG A 56 10.16 -5.94 -8.54
C ARG A 56 8.92 -5.41 -7.84
N GLU A 57 8.11 -6.30 -7.28
CA GLU A 57 6.91 -5.94 -6.53
C GLU A 57 7.23 -5.09 -5.29
N ILE A 58 8.27 -5.45 -4.54
CA ILE A 58 8.75 -4.64 -3.41
C ILE A 58 9.26 -3.27 -3.86
N MET A 59 10.01 -3.20 -4.96
CA MET A 59 10.47 -1.91 -5.49
C MET A 59 9.30 -1.01 -5.89
N ALA A 60 8.25 -1.57 -6.49
CA ALA A 60 7.03 -0.85 -6.81
C ALA A 60 6.30 -0.35 -5.55
N LEU A 61 6.22 -1.19 -4.51
CA LEU A 61 5.66 -0.80 -3.21
C LEU A 61 6.44 0.36 -2.58
N LEU A 62 7.77 0.25 -2.49
CA LEU A 62 8.62 1.29 -1.92
C LEU A 62 8.55 2.60 -2.70
N GLN A 63 8.40 2.54 -4.02
CA GLN A 63 8.19 3.73 -4.84
C GLN A 63 6.85 4.41 -4.52
N ARG A 64 5.77 3.63 -4.36
CA ARG A 64 4.47 4.17 -3.94
C ARG A 64 4.57 4.81 -2.56
N MET A 65 5.17 4.12 -1.58
CA MET A 65 5.36 4.66 -0.23
C MET A 65 6.12 5.99 -0.23
N ARG A 66 7.16 6.13 -1.07
CA ARG A 66 7.87 7.41 -1.26
C ARG A 66 6.96 8.48 -1.85
N LYS A 67 6.24 8.17 -2.92
CA LYS A 67 5.29 9.11 -3.54
C LYS A 67 4.22 9.58 -2.56
N ASP A 68 3.69 8.69 -1.74
CA ASP A 68 2.64 9.02 -0.76
C ASP A 68 3.17 9.87 0.42
N ARG A 69 4.45 9.72 0.75
CA ARG A 69 5.15 10.55 1.74
C ARG A 69 5.47 11.93 1.19
N ASP A 70 5.92 11.98 -0.05
CA ASP A 70 6.34 13.22 -0.72
C ASP A 70 5.14 13.94 -1.39
N ALA A 71 3.94 13.37 -1.29
CA ALA A 71 2.71 13.97 -1.80
C ALA A 71 2.41 15.26 -1.03
N ASP A 72 2.33 16.38 -1.74
CA ASP A 72 1.92 17.64 -1.16
C ASP A 72 0.44 17.56 -0.75
N ARG A 73 0.21 17.57 0.57
CA ARG A 73 -1.13 17.52 1.18
C ARG A 73 -1.73 18.91 1.41
N ARG A 74 -1.00 19.99 1.10
CA ARG A 74 -1.48 21.35 1.26
C ARG A 74 -2.62 21.65 0.30
N THR A 75 -3.62 22.35 0.80
CA THR A 75 -4.70 22.88 -0.04
C THR A 75 -4.14 23.88 -1.06
N PRO A 76 -4.84 24.15 -2.18
CA PRO A 76 -4.42 25.17 -3.14
C PRO A 76 -4.14 26.54 -2.50
N ARG A 77 -4.96 26.90 -1.50
CA ARG A 77 -4.78 28.13 -0.71
C ARG A 77 -3.50 28.11 0.12
N GLN A 78 -3.22 27.02 0.83
CA GLN A 78 -2.00 26.89 1.64
C GLN A 78 -0.74 26.98 0.76
N ARG A 79 -0.74 26.30 -0.41
CA ARG A 79 0.36 26.42 -1.36
C ARG A 79 0.56 27.86 -1.85
N CYS A 80 -0.54 28.55 -2.16
CA CYS A 80 -0.49 29.96 -2.53
C CYS A 80 0.16 30.81 -1.43
N ILE A 81 -0.27 30.63 -0.18
CA ILE A 81 0.27 31.41 0.94
C ILE A 81 1.76 31.14 1.13
N ASP A 82 2.18 29.86 1.14
CA ASP A 82 3.59 29.49 1.30
C ASP A 82 4.46 30.09 0.17
N GLU A 83 3.99 30.02 -1.08
CA GLU A 83 4.68 30.61 -2.25
C GLU A 83 4.83 32.13 -2.13
N GLU A 84 3.81 32.84 -1.64
CA GLU A 84 3.88 34.30 -1.47
C GLU A 84 4.76 34.69 -0.29
N ILE A 85 4.72 33.95 0.83
CA ILE A 85 5.63 34.16 1.96
C ILE A 85 7.09 34.01 1.51
N GLU A 86 7.38 32.98 0.71
CA GLU A 86 8.74 32.76 0.18
C GLU A 86 9.16 33.90 -0.76
N ARG A 87 8.25 34.42 -1.60
CA ARG A 87 8.51 35.59 -2.46
C ARG A 87 8.76 36.88 -1.68
N GLU A 88 8.12 37.06 -0.54
CA GLU A 88 8.33 38.19 0.39
C GLU A 88 9.60 38.03 1.24
N GLY A 89 10.39 36.97 1.06
CA GLY A 89 11.63 36.72 1.79
C GLY A 89 11.47 35.94 3.09
N GLY A 90 10.33 35.26 3.28
CA GLY A 90 10.09 34.32 4.38
C GLY A 90 9.55 34.94 5.67
N SER A 91 9.65 36.26 5.84
CA SER A 91 9.16 36.98 7.02
C SER A 91 8.40 38.26 6.65
N PRO A 92 7.21 38.14 6.04
CA PRO A 92 6.36 39.27 5.68
C PRO A 92 5.89 40.06 6.91
N SER A 93 5.70 41.37 6.72
CA SER A 93 5.04 42.22 7.72
C SER A 93 3.55 41.88 7.86
N ASP A 94 2.89 42.36 8.92
CA ASP A 94 1.45 42.15 9.13
C ASP A 94 0.60 42.64 7.96
N LEU A 95 0.97 43.77 7.34
CA LEU A 95 0.27 44.28 6.17
C LEU A 95 0.48 43.36 4.96
N ALA A 96 1.71 42.92 4.72
CA ALA A 96 2.02 41.98 3.65
C ALA A 96 1.26 40.66 3.83
N MET A 97 1.17 40.15 5.05
CA MET A 97 0.37 38.95 5.35
C MET A 97 -1.11 39.12 5.01
N ARG A 98 -1.72 40.29 5.31
CA ARG A 98 -3.12 40.56 4.93
C ARG A 98 -3.32 40.62 3.42
N VAL A 99 -2.35 41.18 2.68
CA VAL A 99 -2.38 41.23 1.22
C VAL A 99 -2.25 39.82 0.64
N ILE A 100 -1.34 38.99 1.19
CA ILE A 100 -1.18 37.58 0.81
C ILE A 100 -2.48 36.80 1.04
N ASP A 101 -3.10 36.97 2.22
CA ASP A 101 -4.34 36.28 2.56
C ASP A 101 -5.47 36.60 1.56
N LEU A 102 -5.62 37.88 1.21
CA LEU A 102 -6.59 38.36 0.22
C LEU A 102 -6.29 37.84 -1.19
N LYS A 103 -5.02 37.78 -1.58
CA LYS A 103 -4.59 37.24 -2.88
C LYS A 103 -4.92 35.75 -2.97
N CYS A 104 -4.70 34.99 -1.90
CA CYS A 104 -4.88 33.55 -1.88
C CYS A 104 -6.31 33.09 -1.55
N SER A 105 -7.17 33.95 -1.01
CA SER A 105 -8.59 33.63 -0.77
C SER A 105 -9.43 33.58 -2.05
N GLN A 106 -8.93 34.14 -3.15
CA GLN A 106 -9.63 34.23 -4.44
C GLN A 106 -9.25 33.10 -5.41
N ARG A 107 -8.57 32.05 -4.92
CA ARG A 107 -8.03 30.93 -5.72
C ARG A 107 -8.83 29.64 -5.58
#